data_AF-W7PSX5-F1
#
_entry.id   AF-W7PSX5-F1
#
_cell.length_a   1.000
_cell.length_b   1.000
_cell.length_c   1.000
_cell.angle_alpha   90.00
_cell.angle_beta   90.00
_cell.angle_gamma   90.00
#
_symmetry.space_group_name_H-M   'P 1'
#
loop_
_entity.id
_entity.type
_entity.pdbx_description
1 polymer ?
#
loop_
_entity_poly.entity_id
_entity_poly.type
_entity_poly.pdbx_seq_one_letter_code
_entity_poly.pdbx_strand_id
1 'polypeptide(L)'
;MPTANRDPVLLAWLDGFTEVVGRFIAWLVIVMMLVQFAIVVMRYVIGIHSIVMQESVMYMHAMVFMLGAAWTLRHDGHVRVDIFYRKLSDRGRAWIDLLGTLFLLFPVVLFIGIGSYGYVRSSWAILERSPDAAYPASICSSR
;
A
#
# COMPACT_ATOMS: atom_id res chain seq x y z
N MET A 1 -33.90 -0.36 -3.97
CA MET A 1 -34.72 0.69 -3.34
C MET A 1 -33.78 1.80 -2.90
N PRO A 2 -33.97 3.06 -3.31
CA PRO A 2 -33.17 4.17 -2.80
C PRO A 2 -33.70 4.52 -1.40
N THR A 3 -32.99 4.12 -0.36
CA THR A 3 -33.32 4.47 1.03
C THR A 3 -32.94 5.93 1.26
N ALA A 4 -33.95 6.80 1.31
CA ALA A 4 -33.83 8.10 1.93
C ALA A 4 -33.58 7.93 3.43
N ASN A 5 -32.35 8.08 3.94
CA ASN A 5 -32.10 8.31 5.37
C ASN A 5 -30.65 8.71 5.69
N ARG A 6 -30.45 9.99 6.05
CA ARG A 6 -29.40 10.51 6.95
C ARG A 6 -28.01 9.89 6.82
N ASP A 7 -27.28 10.26 5.79
CA ASP A 7 -25.83 10.16 5.85
C ASP A 7 -25.41 11.18 6.93
N PRO A 8 -24.88 10.77 8.10
CA PRO A 8 -24.28 11.73 9.01
C PRO A 8 -23.28 12.57 8.20
N VAL A 9 -23.25 13.89 8.41
CA VAL A 9 -22.41 14.84 7.66
C VAL A 9 -20.95 14.33 7.55
N LEU A 10 -20.49 13.57 8.54
CA LEU A 10 -19.21 12.86 8.56
C LEU A 10 -19.01 11.85 7.41
N LEU A 11 -20.01 11.02 7.07
CA LEU A 11 -19.89 10.04 5.98
C LEU A 11 -19.84 10.75 4.62
N ALA A 12 -20.71 11.73 4.39
CA ALA A 12 -20.67 12.52 3.16
C ALA A 12 -19.35 13.31 3.00
N TRP A 13 -18.80 13.82 4.11
CA TRP A 13 -17.50 14.48 4.11
C TRP A 13 -16.35 13.51 3.85
N LEU A 14 -16.39 12.31 4.46
CA LEU A 14 -15.40 11.26 4.24
C LEU A 14 -15.43 10.79 2.78
N ASP A 15 -16.62 10.59 2.22
CA ASP A 15 -16.81 10.23 0.81
C ASP A 15 -16.24 11.29 -0.13
N GLY A 16 -16.52 12.58 0.14
CA GLY A 16 -15.96 13.69 -0.62
C GLY A 16 -14.44 13.77 -0.50
N PHE A 17 -13.90 13.56 0.71
CA PHE A 17 -12.46 13.54 0.95
C PHE A 17 -11.78 12.40 0.18
N THR A 18 -12.32 11.18 0.24
CA THR A 18 -11.79 10.03 -0.50
C THR A 18 -11.82 10.24 -2.00
N GLU A 19 -12.83 10.92 -2.54
CA GLU A 19 -12.92 11.23 -3.97
C GLU A 19 -11.86 12.27 -4.41
N VAL A 20 -11.66 13.32 -3.61
CA VAL A 20 -10.62 14.34 -3.88
C VAL A 20 -9.22 13.71 -3.80
N VAL A 21 -8.96 12.91 -2.77
CA VAL A 21 -7.70 12.18 -2.59
C VAL A 21 -7.49 11.19 -3.73
N GLY A 22 -8.52 10.43 -4.13
CA GLY A 22 -8.52 9.54 -5.29
C GLY A 22 -8.02 10.21 -6.57
N ARG A 23 -8.60 11.37 -6.88
CA ARG A 23 -8.23 12.14 -8.06
C ARG A 23 -6.83 12.76 -7.98
N PHE A 24 -6.37 13.12 -6.79
CA PHE A 24 -4.99 13.61 -6.59
C PHE A 24 -3.95 12.50 -6.78
N ILE A 25 -4.26 11.26 -6.38
CA ILE A 25 -3.39 10.10 -6.59
C ILE A 25 -3.16 9.83 -8.08
N ALA A 26 -4.17 10.00 -8.92
CA ALA A 26 -4.01 9.83 -10.37
C ALA A 26 -2.91 10.76 -10.93
N TRP A 27 -2.83 12.00 -10.44
CA TRP A 27 -1.73 12.91 -10.77
C TRP A 27 -0.40 12.47 -10.18
N LEU A 28 -0.39 11.96 -8.94
CA LEU A 28 0.80 11.45 -8.28
C LEU A 28 1.46 10.30 -9.07
N VAL A 29 0.67 9.44 -9.71
CA VAL A 29 1.17 8.36 -10.59
C VAL A 29 1.96 8.94 -11.76
N ILE A 30 1.45 10.00 -12.40
CA ILE A 30 2.15 10.67 -13.52
C ILE A 30 3.47 11.26 -13.03
N VAL A 31 3.46 11.94 -11.89
CA VAL A 31 4.69 12.50 -11.29
C VAL A 31 5.69 11.39 -10.97
N MET A 32 5.24 10.29 -10.37
CA MET A 32 6.09 9.13 -10.06
C MET A 32 6.73 8.55 -11.33
N MET A 33 5.96 8.43 -12.43
CA MET A 33 6.48 7.97 -13.73
C MET A 33 7.59 8.90 -14.25
N LEU A 34 7.38 10.22 -14.19
CA LEU A 34 8.37 11.20 -14.63
C LEU A 34 9.66 11.15 -13.80
N VAL A 35 9.54 11.02 -12.47
CA VAL A 35 10.69 10.87 -11.58
C VAL A 35 11.43 9.56 -11.88
N GLN A 36 10.71 8.45 -12.06
CA GLN A 36 11.33 7.16 -12.42
C GLN A 36 12.06 7.23 -13.76
N PHE A 37 11.47 7.91 -14.76
CA PHE A 37 12.12 8.14 -16.05
C PHE A 37 13.39 8.98 -15.89
N ALA A 38 13.35 10.05 -15.10
CA ALA A 38 14.53 10.87 -14.82
C ALA A 38 15.65 10.07 -14.14
N ILE A 39 15.32 9.17 -13.21
CA ILE A 39 16.29 8.27 -12.56
C ILE A 39 16.96 7.35 -13.60
N VAL A 40 16.17 6.74 -14.50
CA VAL A 40 16.69 5.87 -15.56
C VAL A 40 17.62 6.65 -16.50
N VAL A 41 17.21 7.84 -16.95
CA VAL A 41 18.07 8.68 -17.80
C VAL A 41 19.36 9.06 -17.07
N MET A 42 19.26 9.52 -15.83
CA MET A 42 20.43 9.89 -15.03
C MET A 42 21.37 8.71 -14.80
N ARG A 43 20.82 7.52 -14.55
CA ARG A 43 21.59 6.30 -14.31
C ARG A 43 22.29 5.77 -15.56
N TYR A 44 21.60 5.73 -16.69
CA TYR A 44 22.11 5.08 -17.91
C TYR A 44 22.78 6.04 -18.89
N VAL A 45 22.37 7.30 -18.95
CA VAL A 45 22.95 8.31 -19.86
C VAL A 45 24.05 9.10 -19.17
N ILE A 46 23.82 9.52 -17.92
CA ILE A 46 24.74 10.40 -17.18
C ILE A 46 25.65 9.58 -16.24
N GLY A 47 25.28 8.34 -15.91
CA GLY A 47 26.05 7.47 -15.01
C GLY A 47 25.95 7.84 -13.52
N ILE A 48 25.03 8.73 -13.15
CA ILE A 48 24.85 9.20 -11.76
C ILE A 48 23.75 8.38 -11.09
N HIS A 49 24.03 7.87 -9.90
CA HIS A 49 23.08 7.12 -9.08
C HIS A 49 22.76 7.87 -7.79
N SER A 50 21.49 8.26 -7.61
CA SER A 50 21.01 8.91 -6.39
C SER A 50 20.11 7.97 -5.59
N ILE A 51 20.59 7.55 -4.43
CA ILE A 51 19.85 6.70 -3.48
C ILE A 51 18.59 7.44 -3.00
N VAL A 52 18.71 8.74 -2.71
CA VAL A 52 17.60 9.58 -2.24
C VAL A 52 16.45 9.62 -3.24
N MET A 53 16.75 9.75 -4.54
CA MET A 53 15.72 9.71 -5.58
C MET A 53 15.05 8.34 -5.63
N GLN A 54 15.81 7.26 -5.51
CA GLN A 54 15.27 5.91 -5.57
C GLN A 54 14.37 5.59 -4.35
N GLU A 55 14.78 6.01 -3.15
CA GLU A 55 13.95 5.91 -1.94
C GLU A 55 12.69 6.77 -2.05
N SER A 56 12.79 7.98 -2.62
CA SER A 56 11.61 8.85 -2.80
C SER A 56 10.55 8.20 -3.70
N VAL A 57 10.95 7.52 -4.78
CA VAL A 57 10.01 6.80 -5.64
C VAL A 57 9.38 5.62 -4.90
N MET A 58 10.13 4.92 -4.04
CA MET A 58 9.58 3.86 -3.20
C MET A 58 8.48 4.39 -2.28
N TYR A 59 8.70 5.54 -1.64
CA TYR A 59 7.67 6.18 -0.79
C TYR A 59 6.48 6.67 -1.61
N MET A 60 6.70 7.27 -2.79
CA MET A 60 5.63 7.67 -3.70
C MET A 60 4.78 6.48 -4.12
N HIS A 61 5.42 5.36 -4.47
CA HIS A 61 4.75 4.12 -4.81
C HIS A 61 3.90 3.60 -3.65
N ALA A 62 4.45 3.55 -2.43
CA ALA A 62 3.72 3.12 -1.25
C ALA A 62 2.47 3.99 -0.99
N MET A 63 2.59 5.31 -1.17
CA MET A 63 1.45 6.24 -1.06
C MET A 63 0.38 5.97 -2.12
N VAL A 64 0.78 5.83 -3.38
CA VAL A 64 -0.13 5.51 -4.50
C VAL A 64 -0.87 4.20 -4.24
N PHE A 65 -0.17 3.16 -3.78
CA PHE A 65 -0.75 1.84 -3.57
C PHE A 65 -1.75 1.85 -2.41
N MET A 66 -1.37 2.39 -1.26
CA MET A 66 -2.24 2.40 -0.07
C MET A 66 -3.47 3.28 -0.28
N LEU A 67 -3.29 4.49 -0.82
CA LEU A 67 -4.40 5.40 -1.04
C LEU A 67 -5.27 4.97 -2.25
N GLY A 68 -4.65 4.42 -3.30
CA GLY A 68 -5.35 3.86 -4.46
C GLY A 68 -6.17 2.62 -4.12
N ALA A 69 -5.68 1.77 -3.21
CA ALA A 69 -6.44 0.64 -2.67
C ALA A 69 -7.68 1.12 -1.90
N ALA A 70 -7.56 2.18 -1.09
CA ALA A 70 -8.70 2.78 -0.38
C ALA A 70 -9.76 3.35 -1.36
N TRP A 71 -9.33 4.03 -2.42
CA TRP A 71 -10.24 4.55 -3.44
C TRP A 71 -10.93 3.43 -4.25
N THR A 72 -10.20 2.35 -4.55
CA THR A 72 -10.75 1.15 -5.23
C THR A 72 -11.72 0.38 -4.34
N LEU A 73 -11.45 0.31 -3.03
CA LEU A 73 -12.35 -0.32 -2.05
C LEU A 73 -13.70 0.40 -1.98
N ARG A 74 -13.69 1.75 -2.00
CA ARG A 74 -14.92 2.55 -2.08
C ARG A 74 -15.74 2.27 -3.33
N HIS A 75 -15.08 2.01 -4.46
CA HIS A 75 -15.75 1.67 -5.72
C HIS A 75 -16.16 0.20 -5.82
N ASP A 76 -16.02 -0.58 -4.73
CA ASP A 76 -16.28 -2.03 -4.68
C ASP A 76 -15.53 -2.83 -5.77
N GLY A 77 -14.49 -2.22 -6.36
CA GLY A 77 -13.68 -2.78 -7.44
C GLY A 77 -12.53 -3.66 -6.95
N HIS A 78 -12.51 -4.01 -5.66
CA HIS A 78 -11.70 -5.13 -5.20
C HIS A 78 -12.13 -6.34 -6.02
N VAL A 79 -11.20 -6.95 -6.75
CA VAL A 79 -11.43 -8.16 -7.56
C VAL A 79 -11.83 -9.29 -6.61
N ARG A 80 -13.10 -9.30 -6.19
CA ARG A 80 -13.76 -10.48 -5.69
C ARG A 80 -13.91 -11.42 -6.88
N VAL A 81 -13.97 -12.71 -6.62
CA VAL A 81 -14.31 -13.72 -7.62
C VAL A 81 -15.79 -13.53 -8.01
N ASP A 82 -16.11 -12.39 -8.62
CA ASP A 82 -17.47 -11.86 -8.77
C ASP A 82 -18.34 -12.76 -9.66
N ILE A 83 -17.68 -13.59 -10.47
CA ILE A 83 -18.30 -14.60 -11.33
C ILE A 83 -18.96 -15.72 -10.49
N PHE A 84 -18.33 -16.14 -9.39
CA PHE A 84 -18.90 -17.17 -8.50
C PHE A 84 -19.87 -16.56 -7.48
N TYR A 85 -19.56 -15.37 -6.95
CA TYR A 85 -20.38 -14.74 -5.91
C TYR A 85 -21.79 -14.34 -6.38
N ARG A 86 -22.01 -14.02 -7.67
CA ARG A 86 -23.32 -13.60 -8.20
C ARG A 86 -24.42 -14.67 -8.17
N LYS A 87 -24.07 -15.97 -8.06
CA LYS A 87 -25.04 -17.07 -8.08
C LYS A 87 -25.32 -17.72 -6.71
N LEU A 88 -24.64 -17.28 -5.64
CA LEU A 88 -24.77 -17.87 -4.31
C LEU A 88 -25.64 -17.01 -3.37
N SER A 89 -26.39 -17.68 -2.48
CA SER A 89 -27.12 -17.04 -1.39
C SER A 89 -26.18 -16.42 -0.35
N ASP A 90 -26.69 -15.48 0.45
CA ASP A 90 -25.90 -14.75 1.47
C ASP A 90 -25.13 -15.68 2.44
N ARG A 91 -25.72 -16.83 2.76
CA ARG A 91 -25.09 -17.86 3.61
C ARG A 91 -23.91 -18.54 2.91
N GLY A 92 -24.01 -18.80 1.60
CA GLY A 92 -22.92 -19.41 0.82
C GLY A 92 -21.73 -18.47 0.68
N ARG A 93 -21.98 -17.17 0.51
CA ARG A 93 -20.92 -16.15 0.48
C ARG A 93 -20.16 -16.08 1.82
N ALA A 94 -20.87 -16.08 2.94
CA ALA A 94 -20.26 -16.03 4.27
C ALA A 94 -19.36 -17.25 4.57
N TRP A 95 -19.78 -18.45 4.15
CA TRP A 95 -18.97 -19.66 4.33
C TRP A 95 -17.70 -19.67 3.48
N ILE A 96 -17.77 -19.21 2.22
CA ILE A 96 -16.60 -19.11 1.35
C ILE A 96 -15.60 -18.10 1.91
N ASP A 97 -16.08 -16.97 2.42
CA ASP A 97 -15.22 -15.93 3.01
C ASP A 97 -14.53 -16.43 4.30
N LEU A 98 -15.29 -17.13 5.16
CA LEU A 98 -14.76 -17.75 6.38
C LEU A 98 -13.71 -18.82 6.06
N LEU A 99 -14.01 -19.73 5.14
CA LEU A 99 -13.09 -20.82 4.77
C LEU A 99 -11.86 -20.29 4.02
N GLY A 100 -12.03 -19.31 3.12
CA GLY A 100 -10.93 -18.65 2.44
C GLY A 100 -10.00 -17.94 3.43
N THR A 101 -10.56 -17.24 4.41
CA THR A 101 -9.78 -16.58 5.46
C THR A 101 -9.04 -17.61 6.33
N LEU A 102 -9.72 -18.68 6.73
CA LEU A 102 -9.14 -19.66 7.65
C LEU A 102 -8.08 -20.55 6.98
N PHE A 103 -8.30 -21.00 5.75
CA PHE A 103 -7.42 -21.96 5.07
C PHE A 103 -6.40 -21.33 4.15
N LEU A 104 -6.62 -20.09 3.68
CA LEU A 104 -5.67 -19.41 2.79
C LEU A 104 -4.89 -18.33 3.56
N LEU A 105 -5.60 -17.44 4.26
CA LEU A 105 -4.98 -16.28 4.90
C LEU A 105 -4.28 -16.66 6.22
N PHE A 106 -4.94 -17.41 7.09
CA PHE A 106 -4.39 -17.77 8.40
C PHE A 106 -3.06 -18.55 8.36
N PRO A 107 -2.87 -19.59 7.51
CA PRO A 107 -1.60 -20.30 7.45
C PRO A 107 -0.46 -19.45 6.87
N VAL A 108 -0.76 -18.56 5.91
CA VAL A 108 0.25 -17.61 5.37
C VAL A 108 0.69 -16.63 6.45
N VAL A 109 -0.26 -16.07 7.22
CA VAL A 109 0.04 -15.18 8.34
C VAL A 109 0.87 -15.90 9.40
N LEU A 110 0.51 -17.14 9.75
CA LEU A 110 1.25 -17.92 10.74
C LEU A 110 2.67 -18.25 10.27
N PHE A 111 2.82 -18.65 9.01
CA PHE A 111 4.13 -18.94 8.41
C PHE A 111 5.05 -17.72 8.43
N ILE A 112 4.54 -16.56 7.99
CA ILE A 112 5.29 -15.30 8.02
C ILE A 112 5.61 -14.89 9.45
N GLY A 113 4.65 -15.02 10.38
CA GLY A 113 4.83 -14.65 11.79
C GLY A 113 5.93 -15.46 12.46
N ILE A 114 5.92 -16.78 12.30
CA ILE A 114 6.95 -17.66 12.87
C ILE A 114 8.32 -17.39 12.22
N GLY A 115 8.37 -17.27 10.88
CA GLY A 115 9.62 -17.01 10.16
C GLY A 115 10.23 -15.65 10.48
N SER A 116 9.39 -14.63 10.71
CA SER A 116 9.85 -13.26 10.97
C SER A 116 10.16 -12.99 12.45
N TYR A 117 9.70 -13.84 13.37
CA TYR A 117 9.85 -13.62 14.81
C TYR A 117 11.32 -13.43 15.25
N GLY A 118 12.23 -14.24 14.71
CA GLY A 118 13.68 -14.11 14.98
C GLY A 118 14.27 -12.80 14.46
N TYR A 119 13.85 -12.37 13.28
CA TYR A 119 14.27 -11.11 12.68
C TYR A 119 13.77 -9.91 13.50
N VAL A 120 12.49 -9.89 13.85
CA VAL A 120 11.87 -8.83 14.68
C VAL A 120 12.57 -8.70 16.04
N ARG A 121 12.86 -9.82 16.71
CA ARG A 121 13.57 -9.80 18.00
C ARG A 121 14.98 -9.22 17.86
N SER A 122 15.65 -9.54 16.76
CA SER A 122 17.00 -9.05 16.47
C SER A 122 16.96 -7.56 16.18
N SER A 123 16.13 -7.10 15.24
CA SER A 123 15.97 -5.67 14.93
C SER A 123 15.60 -4.82 16.14
N TRP A 124 14.75 -5.33 17.05
CA TRP A 124 14.38 -4.62 18.28
C TRP A 124 15.54 -4.50 19.27
N ALA A 125 16.39 -5.52 19.36
CA ALA A 125 17.57 -5.51 20.22
C ALA A 125 18.64 -4.52 19.74
N ILE A 126 18.72 -4.30 18.42
CA ILE A 126 19.74 -3.42 17.81
C ILE A 126 19.19 -2.00 17.51
N LEU A 127 17.88 -1.76 17.75
CA LEU A 127 17.18 -0.51 17.37
C LEU A 127 17.51 -0.08 15.93
N GLU A 128 17.39 -1.03 14.99
CA GLU A 128 17.83 -0.83 13.60
C GLU A 128 17.25 0.44 12.98
N ARG A 129 18.15 1.28 12.48
CA ARG A 129 17.85 2.42 11.62
C ARG A 129 18.31 2.09 10.20
N SER A 130 17.61 2.66 9.22
CA SER A 130 17.93 2.51 7.79
C SER A 130 19.41 2.83 7.55
N PRO A 131 20.22 1.86 7.06
CA PRO A 131 21.63 2.09 6.75
C PRO A 131 21.84 3.11 5.62
N ASP A 132 20.84 3.27 4.77
CA ASP A 132 20.91 3.99 3.49
C ASP A 132 20.36 5.42 3.54
N ALA A 133 20.12 5.96 4.75
CA ALA A 133 19.60 7.31 4.93
C ALA A 133 20.56 8.36 4.33
N ALA A 134 20.28 8.73 3.07
CA ALA A 134 20.50 9.95 2.26
C ALA A 134 21.56 11.03 2.63
N TYR A 135 22.04 11.11 3.86
CA TYR A 135 23.10 12.00 4.29
C TYR A 135 24.46 11.34 4.05
N PRO A 136 25.49 12.13 3.70
CA PRO A 136 26.84 11.60 3.62
C PRO A 136 27.19 10.99 4.99
N ALA A 137 27.50 9.70 4.99
CA ALA A 137 27.92 8.91 6.16
C ALA A 137 29.20 9.45 6.84
N SER A 138 29.74 10.59 6.40
CA SER A 138 30.86 11.29 7.02
C SER A 138 30.52 11.99 8.34
N ILE A 139 29.24 12.17 8.69
CA ILE A 139 28.83 12.85 9.93
C ILE A 139 28.54 11.87 11.08
N CYS A 140 28.33 10.58 10.78
CA CYS A 140 27.91 9.58 11.77
C CYS A 140 29.00 8.55 12.15
N SER A 141 30.27 8.86 11.91
CA SER A 141 31.45 8.07 12.36
C SER A 141 32.25 8.80 13.47
N SER A 142 31.58 9.61 14.28
CA SER A 142 32.14 10.20 15.49
C SER A 142 31.26 9.87 16.69
N ARG A 143 31.29 8.60 17.10
CA ARG A 143 31.33 8.12 18.49
C ARG A 143 31.26 6.62 18.54
#